data_AF-A0A9D6PH18-F1
#
_entry.id   AF-A0A9D6PH18-F1
#
_cell.length_a   1.000
_cell.length_b   1.000
_cell.length_c   1.000
_cell.angle_alpha   90.00
_cell.angle_beta   90.00
_cell.angle_gamma   90.00
#
_symmetry.space_group_name_H-M   'P 1'
#
loop_
_entity.id
_entity.type
_entity.pdbx_description
1 polymer ?
#
loop_
_entity_poly.entity_id
_entity_poly.type
_entity_poly.pdbx_seq_one_letter_code
_entity_poly.pdbx_strand_id
1 'polypeptide(L)'
;TVRPGLSLIWDRRFVIRFAAAAGEAKNPRLAGLGATGWSEIIRHRPTLKGGPLPDPVYLSLPALIDEAGVVTVPHLDYRRPKGVGAGVAFAEIRFSPPNPLADNGFFLPNHPDILSL
;
A
#
# COMPACT_ATOMS: atom_id res chain seq x y z
N THR A 1 4.63 8.94 -13.61
CA THR A 1 3.24 8.52 -13.84
C THR A 1 3.16 7.01 -13.84
N VAL A 2 2.11 6.43 -13.26
CA VAL A 2 1.83 4.99 -13.29
C VAL A 2 0.71 4.69 -14.27
N ARG A 3 0.68 3.48 -14.81
CA ARG A 3 -0.33 3.04 -15.79
C ARG A 3 -0.69 1.57 -15.56
N PRO A 4 -1.88 1.12 -15.98
CA PRO A 4 -2.25 -0.29 -15.97
C PRO A 4 -1.20 -1.17 -16.66
N GLY A 5 -0.94 -2.36 -16.12
CA GLY A 5 0.05 -3.30 -16.63
C GLY A 5 1.50 -3.02 -16.21
N LEU A 6 1.80 -1.84 -15.65
CA LEU A 6 3.14 -1.52 -15.15
C LEU A 6 3.49 -2.41 -13.95
N SER A 7 4.71 -2.96 -13.97
CA SER A 7 5.31 -3.72 -12.87
C SER A 7 6.68 -3.16 -12.54
N LEU A 8 6.99 -2.95 -11.26
CA LEU A 8 8.25 -2.34 -10.82
C LEU A 8 8.64 -2.72 -9.39
N ILE A 9 9.90 -2.45 -9.05
CA ILE A 9 10.39 -2.47 -7.67
C ILE A 9 10.52 -1.03 -7.17
N TRP A 10 9.73 -0.67 -6.16
CA TRP A 10 9.71 0.66 -5.57
C TRP A 10 10.46 0.68 -4.24
N ASP A 11 11.25 1.74 -4.02
CA ASP A 11 12.05 1.94 -2.81
C ASP A 11 12.93 0.72 -2.43
N ARG A 12 13.32 -0.07 -3.44
CA ARG A 12 14.05 -1.35 -3.32
C ARG A 12 13.40 -2.41 -2.43
N ARG A 13 12.16 -2.21 -2.01
CA ARG A 13 11.49 -3.05 -0.99
C ARG A 13 10.09 -3.47 -1.37
N PHE A 14 9.46 -2.82 -2.34
CA PHE A 14 8.08 -3.11 -2.73
C PHE A 14 8.02 -3.57 -4.17
N VAL A 15 7.64 -4.83 -4.40
CA VAL A 15 7.30 -5.33 -5.73
C VAL A 15 5.84 -4.97 -5.97
N ILE A 16 5.57 -4.19 -7.03
CA ILE A 16 4.25 -3.62 -7.29
C ILE A 16 3.83 -3.95 -8.73
N ARG A 17 2.57 -4.37 -8.88
CA ARG A 17 1.89 -4.48 -10.18
C ARG A 17 0.64 -3.63 -10.17
N PHE A 18 0.39 -2.94 -11.29
CA PHE A 18 -0.78 -2.08 -11.47
C PHE A 18 -1.79 -2.70 -12.44
N ALA A 19 -3.08 -2.57 -12.14
CA ALA A 19 -4.19 -2.97 -13.00
C ALA A 19 -5.06 -1.76 -13.36
N ALA A 20 -5.89 -1.93 -14.40
CA ALA A 20 -6.92 -0.97 -14.73
C ALA A 20 -7.97 -0.90 -13.62
N ALA A 21 -8.47 0.29 -13.34
CA ALA A 21 -9.52 0.53 -12.38
C ALA A 21 -10.52 1.56 -12.93
N ALA A 22 -11.70 1.65 -12.32
CA ALA A 22 -12.66 2.68 -12.69
C ALA A 22 -12.14 4.09 -12.35
N GLY A 23 -12.51 5.06 -13.18
CA GLY A 23 -12.14 6.46 -13.06
C GLY A 23 -11.03 6.89 -14.02
N GLU A 24 -10.75 8.18 -14.03
CA GLU A 24 -9.83 8.84 -14.95
C GLU A 24 -9.15 10.02 -14.24
N ALA A 25 -8.36 9.73 -13.19
CA ALA A 25 -7.62 10.79 -12.54
C ALA A 25 -6.48 11.30 -13.43
N LYS A 26 -6.22 12.60 -13.31
CA LYS A 26 -5.13 13.26 -14.02
C LYS A 26 -3.79 12.85 -13.41
N ASN A 27 -2.95 12.22 -14.21
CA ASN A 27 -1.55 11.94 -13.91
C ASN A 27 -1.29 11.15 -12.60
N PRO A 28 -1.86 9.94 -12.44
CA PRO A 28 -1.61 9.14 -11.26
C PRO A 28 -0.11 8.81 -11.13
N ARG A 29 0.43 8.93 -9.92
CA ARG A 29 1.83 8.66 -9.60
C ARG A 29 1.96 7.82 -8.33
N LEU A 30 2.94 6.94 -8.33
CA LEU A 30 3.38 6.24 -7.13
C LEU A 30 4.42 7.12 -6.42
N ALA A 31 4.20 7.36 -5.12
CA ALA A 31 5.16 8.05 -4.25
C ALA A 31 5.02 7.55 -2.80
N GLY A 32 5.92 7.99 -1.92
CA GLY A 32 5.74 7.81 -0.48
C GLY A 32 4.61 8.72 0.01
N LEU A 33 3.84 8.25 0.98
CA LEU A 33 2.71 8.98 1.55
C LEU A 33 3.11 10.36 2.07
N GLY A 34 4.27 10.46 2.72
CA GLY A 34 4.80 11.69 3.29
C GLY A 34 3.92 12.32 4.37
N ALA A 35 4.37 13.44 4.93
CA ALA A 35 3.68 14.09 6.05
C ALA A 35 2.36 14.74 5.60
N THR A 36 2.34 15.32 4.40
CA THR A 36 1.15 15.94 3.81
C THR A 36 0.06 14.91 3.55
N GLY A 37 0.39 13.80 2.90
CA GLY A 37 -0.57 12.74 2.62
C GLY A 37 -1.05 12.03 3.89
N TRP A 38 -0.17 11.85 4.89
CA TRP A 38 -0.58 11.30 6.18
C TRP A 38 -1.57 12.21 6.90
N SER A 39 -1.32 13.52 6.90
CA SER A 39 -2.23 14.51 7.47
C SER A 39 -3.59 14.52 6.75
N GLU A 40 -3.61 14.36 5.44
CA GLU A 40 -4.83 14.19 4.63
C GLU A 40 -5.62 12.95 5.07
N ILE A 41 -4.95 11.80 5.19
CA ILE A 41 -5.59 10.55 5.64
C ILE A 41 -6.15 10.68 7.05
N ILE A 42 -5.41 11.27 8.00
CA ILE A 42 -5.88 11.45 9.38
C ILE A 42 -7.10 12.38 9.44
N ARG A 43 -7.19 13.39 8.58
CA ARG A 43 -8.42 14.22 8.48
C ARG A 43 -9.62 13.43 8.02
N HIS A 44 -9.44 12.47 7.09
CA HIS A 44 -10.51 11.62 6.59
C HIS A 44 -10.86 10.46 7.53
N ARG A 45 -9.86 9.88 8.19
CA ARG A 45 -9.98 8.72 9.07
C ARG A 45 -9.14 8.94 10.34
N PRO A 46 -9.64 9.72 11.31
CA PRO A 46 -8.90 10.03 12.54
C PRO A 46 -8.55 8.80 13.37
N THR A 47 -9.29 7.69 13.21
CA THR A 47 -9.08 6.43 13.92
C THR A 47 -7.75 5.74 13.60
N LEU A 48 -7.06 6.14 12.53
CA LEU A 48 -5.70 5.65 12.23
C LEU A 48 -4.62 6.32 13.09
N LYS A 49 -4.95 7.43 13.78
CA LYS A 49 -4.02 8.13 14.67
C LYS A 49 -3.78 7.29 15.92
N GLY A 50 -2.51 7.06 16.27
CA GLY A 50 -2.12 6.22 17.41
C GLY A 50 -2.08 4.72 17.10
N GLY A 51 -2.06 4.35 15.81
CA GLY A 51 -1.84 2.97 15.40
C GLY A 51 -0.45 2.43 15.80
N PRO A 52 -0.20 1.13 15.63
CA PRO A 52 0.97 0.44 16.17
C PRO A 52 2.28 0.74 15.43
N LEU A 53 2.22 1.39 14.26
CA LEU A 53 3.41 1.69 13.47
C LEU A 53 4.08 2.99 13.95
N PRO A 54 5.42 3.06 14.00
CA PRO A 54 6.14 4.31 14.22
C PRO A 54 5.87 5.35 13.12
N ASP A 55 5.87 6.63 13.49
CA ASP A 55 5.62 7.75 12.57
C ASP A 55 6.40 7.69 11.25
N PRO A 56 7.72 7.39 11.23
CA PRO A 56 8.48 7.33 9.98
C PRO A 56 7.97 6.27 9.00
N VAL A 57 7.35 5.19 9.51
CA VAL A 57 6.82 4.12 8.66
C VAL A 57 5.71 4.66 7.79
N TYR A 58 4.72 5.36 8.38
CA TYR A 58 3.60 5.93 7.64
C TYR A 58 4.06 6.82 6.49
N LEU A 59 5.08 7.66 6.72
CA LEU A 59 5.60 8.59 5.72
C LEU A 59 6.21 7.88 4.50
N SER A 60 6.78 6.69 4.71
CA SER A 60 7.43 5.90 3.66
C SER A 60 6.48 4.95 2.92
N LEU A 61 5.22 4.81 3.36
CA LEU A 61 4.31 3.85 2.76
C LEU A 61 4.01 4.21 1.29
N PRO A 62 4.00 3.22 0.39
CA PRO A 62 3.63 3.43 -1.00
C PRO A 62 2.18 3.91 -1.10
N ALA A 63 2.00 5.03 -1.79
CA ALA A 63 0.71 5.67 -2.01
C ALA A 63 0.52 5.98 -3.49
N LEU A 64 -0.72 5.82 -3.96
CA LEU A 64 -1.14 6.34 -5.25
C LEU A 64 -1.67 7.76 -5.04
N ILE A 65 -1.10 8.71 -5.76
CA ILE A 65 -1.39 10.14 -5.65
C ILE A 65 -1.81 10.67 -7.02
N ASP A 66 -2.82 11.53 -7.04
CA ASP A 66 -3.24 12.30 -8.21
C ASP A 66 -3.13 13.82 -7.92
N GLU A 67 -3.59 14.65 -8.84
CA GLU A 67 -3.61 16.11 -8.67
C GLU A 67 -4.50 16.57 -7.49
N ALA A 68 -5.44 15.74 -7.04
CA ALA A 68 -6.34 16.04 -5.93
C ALA A 68 -5.86 15.49 -4.56
N GLY A 69 -4.71 14.81 -4.50
CA GLY A 69 -4.10 14.31 -3.26
C GLY A 69 -3.91 12.79 -3.23
N VAL A 70 -4.11 12.16 -2.07
CA VAL A 70 -3.95 10.71 -1.90
C VAL A 70 -5.19 9.97 -2.39
N VAL A 71 -5.00 9.02 -3.32
CA VAL A 71 -6.08 8.17 -3.86
C VAL A 71 -6.21 6.89 -3.04
N THR A 72 -5.09 6.21 -2.79
CA THR A 72 -5.08 4.98 -2.00
C THR A 72 -3.71 4.71 -1.37
N VAL A 73 -3.73 4.09 -0.18
CA VAL A 73 -2.55 3.55 0.51
C VAL A 73 -2.88 2.11 0.91
N PRO A 74 -2.36 1.11 0.17
CA PRO A 74 -2.76 -0.29 0.36
C PRO A 74 -2.56 -0.79 1.80
N HIS A 75 -1.43 -0.45 2.41
CA HIS A 75 -1.08 -0.95 3.75
C HIS A 75 -1.91 -0.36 4.89
N LEU A 76 -2.67 0.71 4.62
CA LEU A 76 -3.58 1.33 5.59
C LEU A 76 -5.05 0.99 5.29
N ASP A 77 -5.30 0.16 4.27
CA ASP A 77 -6.64 -0.05 3.70
C ASP A 77 -7.37 1.29 3.45
N TYR A 78 -6.61 2.28 2.99
CA TYR A 78 -7.13 3.61 2.73
C TYR A 78 -7.46 3.76 1.26
N ARG A 79 -8.69 4.23 1.00
CA ARG A 79 -9.13 4.73 -0.30
C ARG A 79 -9.83 6.06 -0.09
N ARG A 80 -9.56 7.04 -0.96
CA ARG A 80 -10.22 8.34 -0.91
C ARG A 80 -11.75 8.14 -0.98
N PRO A 81 -12.53 8.64 0.00
CA PRO A 81 -13.98 8.39 0.05
C PRO A 81 -14.78 9.05 -1.07
N LYS A 82 -14.31 10.19 -1.59
CA LYS A 82 -14.98 10.98 -2.61
C LYS A 82 -13.99 11.39 -3.69
N GLY A 83 -14.38 11.29 -4.96
CA GLY A 83 -13.57 11.70 -6.10
C GLY A 83 -13.52 10.66 -7.21
N VAL A 84 -12.99 11.07 -8.36
CA VAL A 84 -12.76 10.19 -9.50
C VAL A 84 -11.63 9.21 -9.14
N GLY A 85 -11.83 7.91 -9.39
CA GLY A 85 -10.78 6.91 -9.20
C GLY A 85 -9.58 7.16 -10.13
N ALA A 86 -8.42 6.61 -9.79
CA ALA A 86 -7.19 6.90 -10.54
C ALA A 86 -7.09 6.30 -11.94
N GLY A 87 -8.08 5.55 -12.41
CA GLY A 87 -7.98 4.74 -13.65
C GLY A 87 -6.97 3.59 -13.55
N VAL A 88 -6.24 3.53 -12.44
CA VAL A 88 -5.22 2.55 -12.11
C VAL A 88 -5.32 2.21 -10.63
N ALA A 89 -5.11 0.95 -10.29
CA ALA A 89 -5.07 0.47 -8.91
C ALA A 89 -3.89 -0.48 -8.72
N PHE A 90 -3.53 -0.70 -7.46
CA PHE A 90 -2.62 -1.78 -7.09
C PHE A 90 -3.30 -3.12 -7.37
N ALA A 91 -2.76 -3.89 -8.31
CA ALA A 91 -3.17 -5.27 -8.55
C ALA A 91 -2.50 -6.20 -7.55
N GLU A 92 -1.22 -5.91 -7.26
CA GLU A 92 -0.41 -6.64 -6.31
C GLU A 92 0.56 -5.64 -5.65
N ILE A 93 0.78 -5.83 -4.36
CA ILE A 93 1.86 -5.19 -3.64
C ILE A 93 2.47 -6.18 -2.64
N ARG A 94 3.78 -6.34 -2.70
CA ARG A 94 4.52 -7.27 -1.85
C ARG A 94 5.73 -6.59 -1.25
N PHE A 95 5.89 -6.70 0.07
CA PHE A 95 7.10 -6.28 0.76
C PHE A 95 8.18 -7.37 0.61
N SER A 96 9.31 -7.00 0.02
CA SER A 96 10.44 -7.87 -0.31
C SER A 96 11.74 -7.07 -0.13
N PRO A 97 12.19 -6.82 1.12
CA PRO A 97 13.40 -6.06 1.39
C PRO A 97 14.66 -6.81 0.91
N PRO A 98 15.74 -6.11 0.54
CA PRO A 98 16.96 -6.75 0.04
C PRO A 98 17.64 -7.68 1.06
N ASN A 99 17.56 -7.30 2.35
CA ASN A 99 18.03 -8.10 3.47
C ASN A 99 16.80 -8.47 4.32
N PRO A 100 16.12 -9.59 4.03
CA PRO A 100 15.07 -10.06 4.90
C PRO A 100 15.66 -10.43 6.25
N LEU A 101 15.04 -9.99 7.34
CA LEU A 101 15.41 -10.35 8.73
C LEU A 101 15.16 -11.83 9.06
N ALA A 102 14.76 -12.64 8.08
CA ALA A 102 14.64 -14.08 8.19
C ALA A 102 15.97 -14.72 7.83
N ASP A 103 16.85 -14.85 8.82
CA ASP A 103 17.86 -15.89 8.79
C ASP A 103 17.11 -17.19 9.13
N ASN A 104 16.96 -18.08 8.13
CA ASN A 104 16.32 -19.40 8.22
C ASN A 104 14.78 -19.33 8.36
N GLY A 105 14.04 -19.88 7.39
CA GLY A 105 12.59 -19.83 7.35
C GLY A 105 11.89 -20.31 8.62
N PHE A 106 10.83 -19.61 9.03
CA PHE A 106 9.88 -20.14 9.99
C PHE A 106 9.13 -21.31 9.33
N PHE A 107 9.46 -22.52 9.75
CA PHE A 107 8.70 -23.73 9.42
C PHE A 107 7.42 -23.71 10.25
N LEU A 108 6.25 -23.67 9.61
CA LEU A 108 5.00 -24.06 10.26
C LEU A 108 4.89 -25.58 10.11
N PRO A 109 5.04 -26.38 11.17
CA PRO A 109 4.67 -27.79 11.08
C PRO A 109 3.16 -27.84 10.82
N ASN A 110 2.77 -28.37 9.66
CA ASN A 110 1.40 -28.80 9.41
C ASN A 110 1.08 -29.90 10.44
N HIS A 111 0.44 -29.52 11.55
CA HIS A 111 -0.16 -30.51 12.43
C HIS A 111 -1.45 -30.98 11.74
N PRO A 112 -1.61 -32.27 11.41
CA PRO A 112 -2.91 -32.77 11.01
C PRO A 112 -3.89 -32.56 12.17
N ASP A 113 -5.08 -32.06 11.85
CA ASP A 113 -6.15 -31.71 12.78
C ASP A 113 -6.36 -32.81 13.84
N ILE A 114 -6.14 -32.47 15.12
CA ILE A 114 -6.56 -33.31 16.26
C ILE A 114 -8.05 -33.06 16.50
N LEU A 115 -8.90 -33.45 15.56
CA LEU A 115 -10.35 -33.57 15.75
C LEU A 115 -10.87 -34.72 14.88
N SER A 116 -10.54 -35.94 15.28
CA SER A 116 -11.23 -37.16 14.84
C SER A 116 -11.04 -38.26 15.89
N LEU A 117 -11.74 -38.12 17.02
CA LEU A 117 -12.19 -39.22 17.88
C LEU A 117 -13.55 -38.84 18.47
#